data_AF-A0A9L0T5K8-F1
#
_entry.id   AF-A0A9L0T5K8-F1
#
_cell.length_a   1.000
_cell.length_b   1.000
_cell.length_c   1.000
_cell.angle_alpha   90.00
_cell.angle_beta   90.00
_cell.angle_gamma   90.00
#
_symmetry.space_group_name_H-M   'P 1'
#
loop_
_entity.id
_entity.type
_entity.pdbx_description
1 polymer ?
#
loop_
_entity_poly.entity_id
_entity_poly.type
_entity_poly.pdbx_seq_one_letter_code
_entity_poly.pdbx_strand_id
1 'polypeptide(L)'
;MCGCEEPRWGWGHCAPSPMLLLSVLLSAAPFGLLGEETRQVSLEVIPDWLDPPQNLLHVRAVGTNSTLHYVWSSLGPPAVLLVATNTPYSTLSVNWSRLLSPKPDGGLMVLPKDSIQFSSALVFTRLFEFDSTNTSDAAAKPPGKPYPPYSLAKFSWNNISDSLDPATMSATFQGRPIHDPTKAFANGSLSFRVQAFSRSGRPAQPPRLLHTADTCQLEVALVGASPQGNRSLFGLEVATLGQGPDCPSVQEQHSIDDEYTPAVFQLHQLLWGSVPTGFVQWRPVAFSQKQGSRESALPCQASPLYPALAYLLPQSPIVRAFFGSQNNFCAFNLTFGASTGPGYWDQHYLSWSMLLGVGTPPVDALSPLVLGIMAVALGAPGLMLLAGGLFLLLGHKRTSETNLNFLGTPRWSFLHTLGRDEGQGECWRKGPPGIAPLPLLSPFASNGTQRPK
;
A
#
# COMPACT_ATOMS: atom_id res chain seq x y z
N MET A 1 48.87 52.88 -7.47
CA MET A 1 49.81 52.38 -8.50
C MET A 1 50.40 51.06 -8.01
N CYS A 2 51.09 50.31 -8.87
CA CYS A 2 51.30 48.86 -8.73
C CYS A 2 52.07 48.39 -7.48
N GLY A 3 51.79 47.16 -7.06
CA GLY A 3 52.53 46.42 -6.01
C GLY A 3 51.68 45.24 -5.50
N CYS A 4 51.99 44.02 -5.94
CA CYS A 4 51.20 42.82 -5.62
C CYS A 4 51.82 42.02 -4.47
N GLU A 5 50.99 41.44 -3.60
CA GLU A 5 51.18 40.07 -3.06
C GLU A 5 49.84 39.56 -2.49
N GLU A 6 49.61 38.24 -2.56
CA GLU A 6 48.33 37.62 -2.19
C GLU A 6 48.27 37.17 -0.71
N PRO A 7 47.10 37.24 -0.04
CA PRO A 7 46.96 36.82 1.35
C PRO A 7 46.94 35.29 1.48
N ARG A 8 47.86 34.74 2.30
CA ARG A 8 47.87 33.31 2.64
C ARG A 8 46.61 32.91 3.42
N TRP A 9 45.79 32.03 2.84
CA TRP A 9 44.74 31.32 3.58
C TRP A 9 45.24 29.92 3.99
N GLY A 10 45.54 29.75 5.28
CA GLY A 10 45.88 28.45 5.85
C GLY A 10 44.62 27.63 6.14
N TRP A 11 44.41 26.54 5.43
CA TRP A 11 43.39 25.55 5.80
C TRP A 11 43.87 24.69 6.97
N GLY A 12 43.19 24.81 8.11
CA GLY A 12 43.39 23.91 9.24
C GLY A 12 42.83 22.50 8.95
N HIS A 13 43.60 21.46 9.27
CA HIS A 13 43.18 20.07 9.05
C HIS A 13 42.10 19.60 10.04
N CYS A 14 40.85 19.96 9.79
CA CYS A 14 39.69 19.27 10.38
C CYS A 14 39.47 17.93 9.66
N ALA A 15 40.20 16.90 10.06
CA ALA A 15 39.95 15.53 9.59
C ALA A 15 38.58 15.05 10.09
N PRO A 16 37.73 14.42 9.24
CA PRO A 16 36.48 13.85 9.67
C PRO A 16 36.76 12.68 10.63
N SER A 17 36.20 12.73 11.85
CA SER A 17 36.46 11.71 12.86
C SER A 17 35.91 10.33 12.43
N PRO A 18 36.59 9.21 12.74
CA PRO A 18 36.19 7.87 12.30
C PRO A 18 34.86 7.39 12.90
N MET A 19 34.30 8.12 13.89
CA MET A 19 33.00 7.81 14.51
C MET A 19 31.83 7.85 13.51
N LEU A 20 31.92 8.69 12.46
CA LEU A 20 30.88 8.78 11.43
C LEU A 20 30.70 7.48 10.64
N LEU A 21 31.77 6.73 10.36
CA LEU A 21 31.69 5.46 9.64
C LEU A 21 31.16 4.32 10.52
N LEU A 22 31.48 4.31 11.81
CA LEU A 22 30.98 3.29 12.74
C LEU A 22 29.49 3.50 13.07
N SER A 23 29.01 4.74 13.06
CA SER A 23 27.59 5.06 13.30
C SER A 23 26.62 4.50 12.26
N VAL A 24 27.07 4.28 11.02
CA VAL A 24 26.25 3.69 9.93
C VAL A 24 26.05 2.18 10.11
N LEU A 25 27.04 1.48 10.66
CA LEU A 25 26.98 0.03 10.95
C LEU A 25 26.23 -0.31 12.24
N LEU A 26 25.84 0.70 13.02
CA LEU A 26 25.04 0.57 14.25
C LEU A 26 23.64 1.18 14.10
N SER A 27 23.08 1.10 12.89
CA SER A 27 21.64 1.20 12.66
C SER A 27 20.93 -0.04 13.21
N ALA A 28 20.91 -0.18 14.54
CA ALA A 28 19.89 -0.96 15.21
C ALA A 28 18.54 -0.39 14.74
N ALA A 29 17.78 -1.18 13.97
CA ALA A 29 16.46 -0.78 13.52
C ALA A 29 15.66 -0.35 14.76
N PRO A 30 14.95 0.79 14.72
CA PRO A 30 14.21 1.25 15.88
C PRO A 30 13.20 0.16 16.24
N PHE A 31 13.41 -0.50 17.39
CA PHE A 31 12.39 -1.28 18.06
C PHE A 31 11.30 -0.30 18.47
N GLY A 32 10.39 -0.04 17.53
CA GLY A 32 9.19 0.74 17.79
C GLY A 32 8.41 0.10 18.92
N LEU A 33 7.54 0.89 19.56
CA LEU A 33 6.53 0.36 20.46
C LEU A 33 5.60 -0.54 19.64
N LEU A 34 5.96 -1.82 19.62
CA LEU A 34 5.31 -2.83 18.79
C LEU A 34 3.84 -2.94 19.20
N GLY A 35 2.99 -3.08 18.19
CA GLY A 35 1.67 -3.63 18.38
C GLY A 35 1.72 -5.04 18.94
N GLU A 36 0.58 -5.58 19.32
CA GLU A 36 0.53 -6.89 19.97
C GLU A 36 0.89 -7.99 18.95
N GLU A 37 2.01 -8.71 19.16
CA GLU A 37 2.57 -9.64 18.16
C GLU A 37 1.58 -10.71 17.70
N THR A 38 0.72 -11.15 18.63
CA THR A 38 -0.37 -12.07 18.37
C THR A 38 -1.63 -11.69 19.14
N ARG A 39 -2.80 -12.02 18.58
CA ARG A 39 -4.11 -11.93 19.26
C ARG A 39 -4.93 -13.19 19.00
N GLN A 40 -5.72 -13.60 19.98
CA GLN A 40 -6.78 -14.58 19.78
C GLN A 40 -7.95 -13.91 19.07
N VAL A 41 -8.05 -14.12 17.76
CA VAL A 41 -9.14 -13.61 16.93
C VAL A 41 -10.32 -14.57 16.96
N SER A 42 -11.50 -14.00 17.11
CA SER A 42 -12.80 -14.65 16.95
C SER A 42 -13.66 -13.80 16.01
N LEU A 43 -14.49 -14.47 15.21
CA LEU A 43 -15.31 -13.87 14.17
C LEU A 43 -16.72 -14.46 14.26
N GLU A 44 -17.70 -13.65 14.65
CA GLU A 44 -19.08 -14.09 14.86
C GLU A 44 -20.06 -13.25 14.03
N VAL A 45 -21.01 -13.90 13.36
CA VAL A 45 -22.20 -13.25 12.82
C VAL A 45 -23.23 -13.23 13.94
N ILE A 46 -23.69 -12.04 14.30
CA ILE A 46 -24.68 -11.86 15.36
C ILE A 46 -26.06 -12.02 14.72
N PRO A 47 -26.86 -13.05 15.09
CA PRO A 47 -28.17 -13.26 14.50
C PRO A 47 -29.17 -12.25 15.06
N ASP A 48 -30.11 -11.82 14.23
CA ASP A 48 -31.36 -11.19 14.66
C ASP A 48 -32.53 -12.19 14.61
N TRP A 49 -33.76 -11.67 14.72
CA TRP A 49 -35.00 -12.46 14.70
C TRP A 49 -35.87 -12.16 13.46
N LEU A 50 -35.29 -11.59 12.40
CA LEU A 50 -36.01 -11.08 11.24
C LEU A 50 -35.86 -11.95 9.99
N ASP A 51 -36.82 -11.79 9.09
CA ASP A 51 -36.77 -12.26 7.71
C ASP A 51 -37.04 -11.08 6.76
N PRO A 52 -36.08 -10.65 5.92
CA PRO A 52 -34.69 -11.12 5.86
C PRO A 52 -33.84 -10.59 7.05
N PRO A 53 -32.88 -11.39 7.54
CA PRO A 53 -32.02 -11.01 8.66
C PRO A 53 -31.05 -9.89 8.31
N GLN A 54 -30.69 -9.06 9.29
CA GLN A 54 -29.73 -7.97 9.11
C GLN A 54 -28.29 -8.40 9.38
N ASN A 55 -27.38 -8.12 8.43
CA ASN A 55 -25.98 -8.49 8.58
C ASN A 55 -25.28 -7.65 9.68
N LEU A 56 -24.86 -8.31 10.76
CA LEU A 56 -24.00 -7.75 11.80
C LEU A 56 -22.89 -8.77 12.11
N LEU A 57 -21.63 -8.36 11.93
CA LEU A 57 -20.44 -9.18 12.06
C LEU A 57 -19.51 -8.54 13.09
N HIS A 58 -19.14 -9.31 14.11
CA HIS A 58 -18.23 -8.87 15.17
C HIS A 58 -16.91 -9.63 15.05
N VAL A 59 -15.84 -8.89 14.77
CA VAL A 59 -14.47 -9.36 14.98
C VAL A 59 -14.07 -8.98 16.40
N ARG A 60 -13.61 -9.95 17.20
CA ARG A 60 -13.05 -9.72 18.53
C ARG A 60 -11.64 -10.29 18.59
N ALA A 61 -10.65 -9.42 18.66
CA ALA A 61 -9.23 -9.76 18.72
C ALA A 61 -8.69 -9.49 20.14
N VAL A 62 -8.57 -10.56 20.93
CA VAL A 62 -8.16 -10.51 22.34
C VAL A 62 -6.64 -10.62 22.45
N GLY A 63 -6.05 -9.69 23.19
CA GLY A 63 -4.63 -9.68 23.55
C GLY A 63 -4.41 -10.08 25.01
N THR A 64 -3.23 -9.77 25.52
CA THR A 64 -2.82 -9.96 26.92
C THR A 64 -3.60 -9.05 27.87
N ASN A 65 -3.57 -7.74 27.59
CA ASN A 65 -4.12 -6.68 28.43
C ASN A 65 -5.10 -5.79 27.65
N SER A 66 -5.59 -6.23 26.48
CA SER A 66 -6.43 -5.42 25.60
C SER A 66 -7.38 -6.25 24.75
N THR A 67 -8.47 -5.66 24.28
CA THR A 67 -9.31 -6.25 23.22
C THR A 67 -9.62 -5.20 22.17
N LEU A 68 -9.49 -5.58 20.89
CA LEU A 68 -9.98 -4.82 19.75
C LEU A 68 -11.30 -5.44 19.26
N HIS A 69 -12.32 -4.60 19.13
CA HIS A 69 -13.62 -4.95 18.57
C HIS A 69 -13.81 -4.22 17.24
N TYR A 70 -14.12 -4.96 16.19
CA TYR A 70 -14.56 -4.41 14.90
C TYR A 70 -15.98 -4.88 14.62
N VAL A 71 -16.94 -3.96 14.67
CA VAL A 71 -18.37 -4.27 14.48
C VAL A 71 -18.79 -3.79 13.10
N TRP A 72 -18.84 -4.71 12.15
CA TRP A 72 -19.19 -4.48 10.76
C TRP A 72 -20.68 -4.73 10.52
N SER A 73 -21.31 -3.93 9.67
CA SER A 73 -22.70 -4.14 9.30
C SER A 73 -23.06 -3.47 7.97
N SER A 74 -24.07 -4.03 7.30
CA SER A 74 -24.74 -3.43 6.15
C SER A 74 -26.16 -2.95 6.47
N LEU A 75 -26.47 -2.71 7.75
CA LEU A 75 -27.70 -2.03 8.19
C LEU A 75 -27.61 -0.54 7.83
N GLY A 76 -28.22 -0.17 6.70
CA GLY A 76 -28.04 1.14 6.08
C GLY A 76 -26.76 1.18 5.22
N PRO A 77 -25.96 2.27 5.23
CA PRO A 77 -24.68 2.29 4.51
C PRO A 77 -23.68 1.35 5.21
N PRO A 78 -22.87 0.55 4.46
CA PRO A 78 -21.85 -0.31 5.05
C PRO A 78 -20.92 0.45 5.99
N ALA A 79 -20.81 -0.03 7.22
CA ALA A 79 -20.10 0.65 8.30
C ALA A 79 -19.30 -0.33 9.17
N VAL A 80 -18.24 0.18 9.77
CA VAL A 80 -17.48 -0.48 10.84
C VAL A 80 -17.34 0.46 12.04
N LEU A 81 -17.66 -0.04 13.23
CA LEU A 81 -17.23 0.54 14.50
C LEU A 81 -15.89 -0.05 14.89
N LEU A 82 -14.93 0.79 15.27
CA LEU A 82 -13.65 0.39 15.85
C LEU A 82 -13.69 0.75 17.34
N VAL A 83 -13.45 -0.22 18.23
CA VAL A 83 -13.37 0.02 19.69
C VAL A 83 -12.18 -0.74 20.26
N ALA A 84 -11.32 -0.06 21.01
CA ALA A 84 -10.20 -0.65 21.73
C ALA A 84 -10.39 -0.48 23.24
N THR A 85 -10.10 -1.54 24.00
CA THR A 85 -10.27 -1.59 25.46
C THR A 85 -8.99 -2.02 26.16
N ASN A 86 -8.78 -1.60 27.40
CA ASN A 86 -7.65 -1.98 28.26
C ASN A 86 -7.90 -3.28 29.07
N THR A 87 -8.69 -4.21 28.52
CA THR A 87 -9.00 -5.49 29.18
C THR A 87 -9.23 -6.61 28.16
N PRO A 88 -8.78 -7.86 28.43
CA PRO A 88 -9.10 -9.03 27.61
C PRO A 88 -10.54 -9.54 27.81
N TYR A 89 -11.29 -9.00 28.78
CA TYR A 89 -12.61 -9.47 29.19
C TYR A 89 -13.78 -8.66 28.64
N SER A 90 -13.52 -7.65 27.81
CA SER A 90 -14.57 -6.79 27.26
C SER A 90 -15.44 -7.52 26.22
N THR A 91 -16.73 -7.20 26.24
CA THR A 91 -17.77 -7.87 25.46
C THR A 91 -18.64 -6.86 24.72
N LEU A 92 -19.17 -7.28 23.57
CA LEU A 92 -20.16 -6.52 22.81
C LEU A 92 -21.56 -6.93 23.27
N SER A 93 -22.40 -5.94 23.54
CA SER A 93 -23.83 -6.10 23.81
C SER A 93 -24.65 -5.48 22.68
N VAL A 94 -25.59 -6.26 22.15
CA VAL A 94 -26.46 -5.88 21.02
C VAL A 94 -27.91 -5.98 21.46
N ASN A 95 -28.68 -4.91 21.27
CA ASN A 95 -30.13 -4.89 21.48
C ASN A 95 -30.82 -4.61 20.15
N TRP A 96 -31.16 -5.68 19.42
CA TRP A 96 -31.79 -5.61 18.10
C TRP A 96 -33.07 -4.76 18.06
N SER A 97 -33.97 -4.96 19.02
CA SER A 97 -35.23 -4.20 19.13
C SER A 97 -35.00 -2.69 19.27
N ARG A 98 -33.87 -2.28 19.86
CA ARG A 98 -33.46 -0.88 19.98
C ARG A 98 -32.71 -0.41 18.74
N LEU A 99 -31.73 -1.17 18.25
CA LEU A 99 -30.91 -0.90 17.06
C LEU A 99 -31.74 -0.70 15.78
N LEU A 100 -32.86 -1.41 15.65
CA LEU A 100 -33.78 -1.33 14.52
C LEU A 100 -34.91 -0.29 14.73
N SER A 101 -34.96 0.36 15.88
CA SER A 101 -35.95 1.41 16.18
C SER A 101 -35.56 2.76 15.55
N PRO A 102 -36.50 3.72 15.43
CA PRO A 102 -36.19 5.09 15.01
C PRO A 102 -35.23 5.87 15.93
N LYS A 103 -34.88 5.33 17.11
CA LYS A 103 -33.93 5.90 18.07
C LYS A 103 -32.91 4.83 18.50
N PRO A 104 -31.94 4.49 17.62
CA PRO A 104 -31.07 3.33 17.84
C PRO A 104 -30.02 3.52 18.93
N ASP A 105 -29.76 4.76 19.36
CA ASP A 105 -28.84 5.15 20.44
C ASP A 105 -28.95 4.25 21.67
N GLY A 106 -27.86 3.62 22.08
CA GLY A 106 -27.79 2.59 23.13
C GLY A 106 -28.20 1.18 22.69
N GLY A 107 -28.32 0.94 21.39
CA GLY A 107 -28.56 -0.39 20.79
C GLY A 107 -27.29 -1.23 20.61
N LEU A 108 -26.11 -0.62 20.68
CA LEU A 108 -24.80 -1.26 20.68
C LEU A 108 -23.95 -0.71 21.82
N MET A 109 -23.33 -1.57 22.62
CA MET A 109 -22.40 -1.15 23.70
C MET A 109 -21.24 -2.12 23.81
N VAL A 110 -20.03 -1.61 24.08
CA VAL A 110 -18.91 -2.43 24.58
C VAL A 110 -18.82 -2.23 26.09
N LEU A 111 -18.70 -3.33 26.84
CA LEU A 111 -18.70 -3.35 28.30
C LEU A 111 -17.44 -4.05 28.83
N PRO A 112 -16.80 -3.57 29.92
CA PRO A 112 -17.12 -2.36 30.69
C PRO A 112 -16.85 -1.07 29.91
N LYS A 113 -17.70 -0.04 30.04
CA LYS A 113 -17.61 1.19 29.23
C LYS A 113 -16.37 2.03 29.58
N ASP A 114 -15.99 2.01 30.85
CA ASP A 114 -14.79 2.60 31.43
C ASP A 114 -13.48 1.96 30.93
N SER A 115 -13.54 0.76 30.34
CA SER A 115 -12.36 0.12 29.74
C SER A 115 -11.98 0.69 28.36
N ILE A 116 -12.89 1.42 27.70
CA ILE A 116 -12.71 1.91 26.32
C ILE A 116 -11.65 3.01 26.28
N GLN A 117 -10.53 2.72 25.59
CA GLN A 117 -9.42 3.66 25.39
C GLN A 117 -9.56 4.46 24.09
N PHE A 118 -10.12 3.82 23.05
CA PHE A 118 -10.38 4.44 21.75
C PHE A 118 -11.71 3.92 21.20
N SER A 119 -12.49 4.80 20.56
CA SER A 119 -13.58 4.39 19.69
C SER A 119 -13.78 5.36 18.53
N SER A 120 -14.10 4.83 17.35
CA SER A 120 -14.48 5.61 16.17
C SER A 120 -15.31 4.76 15.18
N ALA A 121 -15.69 5.33 14.04
CA ALA A 121 -16.39 4.64 12.97
C ALA A 121 -15.90 5.05 11.58
N LEU A 122 -16.04 4.13 10.63
CA LEU A 122 -15.87 4.36 9.19
C LEU A 122 -17.15 3.91 8.45
N VAL A 123 -17.62 4.69 7.49
CA VAL A 123 -18.88 4.47 6.77
C VAL A 123 -18.68 4.71 5.27
N PHE A 124 -19.05 3.71 4.45
CA PHE A 124 -19.07 3.80 3.00
C PHE A 124 -20.46 4.23 2.56
N THR A 125 -20.58 5.46 2.09
CA THR A 125 -21.89 6.16 2.02
C THR A 125 -22.47 6.19 0.60
N ARG A 126 -21.61 6.37 -0.41
CA ARG A 126 -21.98 6.44 -1.83
C ARG A 126 -20.92 5.76 -2.70
N LEU A 127 -21.36 5.09 -3.77
CA LEU A 127 -20.54 4.72 -4.92
C LEU A 127 -20.76 5.79 -6.01
N PHE A 128 -19.69 6.45 -6.42
CA PHE A 128 -19.66 7.45 -7.49
C PHE A 128 -19.29 6.83 -8.83
N GLU A 129 -19.71 7.50 -9.90
CA GLU A 129 -19.35 7.20 -11.28
C GLU A 129 -19.19 8.52 -12.04
N PHE A 130 -18.12 8.66 -12.83
CA PHE A 130 -17.78 9.89 -13.57
C PHE A 130 -17.44 9.59 -15.03
N ASP A 131 -18.03 10.34 -15.97
CA ASP A 131 -17.63 10.31 -17.38
C ASP A 131 -16.32 11.09 -17.58
N SER A 132 -15.26 10.39 -17.95
CA SER A 132 -13.92 10.94 -18.19
C SER A 132 -13.57 11.16 -19.66
N THR A 133 -14.53 11.02 -20.59
CA THR A 133 -14.28 11.05 -22.05
C THR A 133 -13.57 12.30 -22.55
N ASN A 134 -13.80 13.46 -21.93
CA ASN A 134 -13.19 14.74 -22.29
C ASN A 134 -12.18 15.26 -21.23
N THR A 135 -11.85 14.45 -20.22
CA THR A 135 -10.92 14.86 -19.16
C THR A 135 -9.48 14.62 -19.60
N SER A 136 -8.81 15.68 -20.08
CA SER A 136 -7.40 15.61 -20.55
C SER A 136 -6.36 15.50 -19.43
N ASP A 137 -6.74 15.81 -18.19
CA ASP A 137 -5.83 15.85 -17.03
C ASP A 137 -6.26 14.84 -15.96
N ALA A 138 -5.36 13.93 -15.60
CA ALA A 138 -5.60 12.95 -14.55
C ALA A 138 -5.74 13.57 -13.15
N ALA A 139 -5.29 14.81 -12.94
CA ALA A 139 -5.42 15.55 -11.68
C ALA A 139 -6.70 16.40 -11.57
N ALA A 140 -7.59 16.35 -12.58
CA ALA A 140 -8.83 17.11 -12.60
C ALA A 140 -9.75 16.79 -11.40
N LYS A 141 -10.37 17.83 -10.82
CA LYS A 141 -11.27 17.72 -9.65
C LYS A 141 -12.59 18.44 -9.97
N PRO A 142 -13.70 17.71 -10.23
CA PRO A 142 -13.82 16.25 -10.29
C PRO A 142 -13.07 15.62 -11.49
N PRO A 143 -12.79 14.30 -11.46
CA PRO A 143 -12.05 13.60 -12.53
C PRO A 143 -12.85 13.40 -13.83
N GLY A 144 -14.09 13.89 -13.87
CA GLY A 144 -15.01 13.78 -14.98
C GLY A 144 -16.36 14.36 -14.62
N LYS A 145 -17.31 14.30 -15.55
CA LYS A 145 -18.69 14.72 -15.30
C LYS A 145 -19.39 13.68 -14.41
N PRO A 146 -19.88 14.01 -13.22
CA PRO A 146 -20.50 13.05 -12.32
C PRO A 146 -21.85 12.55 -12.85
N TYR A 147 -22.08 11.25 -12.73
CA TYR A 147 -23.40 10.63 -12.81
C TYR A 147 -24.11 10.68 -11.43
N PRO A 148 -25.43 10.40 -11.36
CA PRO A 148 -26.13 10.28 -10.09
C PRO A 148 -25.50 9.18 -9.21
N PRO A 149 -25.10 9.47 -7.96
CA PRO A 149 -24.38 8.51 -7.13
C PRO A 149 -25.30 7.43 -6.54
N TYR A 150 -24.80 6.19 -6.51
CA TYR A 150 -25.49 5.08 -5.88
C TYR A 150 -25.33 5.17 -4.36
N SER A 151 -26.40 5.51 -3.63
CA SER A 151 -26.38 5.52 -2.17
C SER A 151 -26.33 4.10 -1.62
N LEU A 152 -25.27 3.76 -0.88
CA LEU A 152 -25.07 2.39 -0.38
C LEU A 152 -26.07 2.03 0.74
N ALA A 153 -26.72 3.02 1.35
CA ALA A 153 -27.86 2.86 2.23
C ALA A 153 -29.16 2.42 1.51
N LYS A 154 -29.14 2.26 0.18
CA LYS A 154 -30.24 1.74 -0.65
C LYS A 154 -29.86 0.46 -1.38
N PHE A 155 -28.91 -0.30 -0.83
CA PHE A 155 -28.51 -1.62 -1.33
C PHE A 155 -29.19 -2.74 -0.53
N SER A 156 -29.57 -3.82 -1.23
CA SER A 156 -29.84 -5.11 -0.61
C SER A 156 -28.52 -5.89 -0.56
N TRP A 157 -28.33 -6.62 0.54
CA TRP A 157 -27.11 -7.37 0.82
C TRP A 157 -27.48 -8.85 1.00
N ASN A 158 -26.66 -9.75 0.49
CA ASN A 158 -26.80 -11.19 0.74
C ASN A 158 -26.58 -11.46 2.25
N ASN A 159 -27.04 -12.61 2.75
CA ASN A 159 -26.77 -13.03 4.13
C ASN A 159 -25.26 -13.28 4.30
N ILE A 160 -24.63 -12.55 5.21
CA ILE A 160 -23.19 -12.67 5.46
C ILE A 160 -22.78 -14.06 5.96
N SER A 161 -23.70 -14.80 6.59
CA SER A 161 -23.50 -16.18 7.04
C SER A 161 -23.04 -17.11 5.91
N ASP A 162 -23.54 -16.89 4.69
CA ASP A 162 -23.22 -17.69 3.50
C ASP A 162 -21.77 -17.47 3.02
N SER A 163 -21.09 -16.45 3.54
CA SER A 163 -19.75 -16.00 3.15
C SER A 163 -18.70 -16.10 4.26
N LEU A 164 -19.09 -16.58 5.45
CA LEU A 164 -18.24 -16.67 6.63
C LEU A 164 -17.23 -17.80 6.48
N ASP A 165 -15.95 -17.47 6.49
CA ASP A 165 -14.83 -18.41 6.46
C ASP A 165 -13.98 -18.28 7.75
N PRO A 166 -14.20 -19.16 8.74
CA PRO A 166 -13.39 -19.21 9.97
C PRO A 166 -11.93 -19.63 9.75
N ALA A 167 -11.59 -20.29 8.64
CA ALA A 167 -10.23 -20.75 8.37
C ALA A 167 -9.33 -19.62 7.84
N THR A 168 -9.89 -18.68 7.06
CA THR A 168 -9.19 -17.44 6.67
C THR A 168 -9.52 -16.24 7.56
N MET A 169 -10.41 -16.40 8.55
CA MET A 169 -10.95 -15.32 9.39
C MET A 169 -11.53 -14.18 8.55
N SER A 170 -12.39 -14.52 7.58
CA SER A 170 -13.00 -13.53 6.67
C SER A 170 -14.50 -13.72 6.44
N ALA A 171 -15.17 -12.67 5.99
CA ALA A 171 -16.57 -12.65 5.58
C ALA A 171 -16.81 -11.56 4.53
N THR A 172 -17.85 -11.68 3.70
CA THR A 172 -18.08 -10.77 2.56
C THR A 172 -19.52 -10.24 2.51
N PHE A 173 -19.70 -8.95 2.76
CA PHE A 173 -20.95 -8.24 2.46
C PHE A 173 -21.04 -8.00 0.95
N GLN A 174 -21.72 -8.88 0.21
CA GLN A 174 -22.03 -8.66 -1.21
C GLN A 174 -23.43 -8.06 -1.37
N GLY A 175 -23.57 -7.02 -2.19
CA GLY A 175 -24.86 -6.35 -2.39
C GLY A 175 -25.03 -5.67 -3.74
N ARG A 176 -26.26 -5.20 -3.99
CA ARG A 176 -26.71 -4.50 -5.20
C ARG A 176 -27.79 -3.45 -4.86
N PRO A 177 -28.04 -2.43 -5.70
CA PRO A 177 -29.12 -1.48 -5.46
C PRO A 177 -30.50 -2.16 -5.37
N ILE A 178 -31.34 -1.74 -4.43
CA ILE A 178 -32.72 -2.25 -4.27
C ILE A 178 -33.59 -1.87 -5.48
N HIS A 179 -33.33 -0.69 -6.07
CA HIS A 179 -34.08 -0.15 -7.19
C HIS A 179 -33.12 0.23 -8.33
N ASP A 180 -32.95 -0.68 -9.29
CA ASP A 180 -32.07 -0.54 -10.45
C ASP A 180 -32.91 -0.54 -11.76
N PRO A 181 -33.40 0.63 -12.21
CA PRO A 181 -34.29 0.73 -13.37
C PRO A 181 -33.53 0.56 -14.70
N THR A 182 -32.25 0.91 -14.70
CA THR A 182 -31.30 0.76 -15.81
C THR A 182 -30.76 -0.66 -15.97
N LYS A 183 -31.00 -1.53 -14.97
CA LYS A 183 -30.45 -2.90 -14.88
C LYS A 183 -28.91 -2.95 -14.86
N ALA A 184 -28.27 -1.88 -14.38
CA ALA A 184 -26.81 -1.75 -14.31
C ALA A 184 -26.18 -2.83 -13.41
N PHE A 185 -26.88 -3.29 -12.37
CA PHE A 185 -26.45 -4.33 -11.44
C PHE A 185 -27.18 -5.67 -11.66
N ALA A 186 -27.81 -5.91 -12.83
CA ALA A 186 -28.47 -7.18 -13.11
C ALA A 186 -27.53 -8.40 -12.99
N ASN A 187 -26.32 -8.28 -13.55
CA ASN A 187 -25.21 -9.22 -13.38
C ASN A 187 -24.09 -8.64 -12.50
N GLY A 188 -24.38 -7.56 -11.77
CA GLY A 188 -23.40 -6.76 -11.05
C GLY A 188 -23.53 -6.85 -9.53
N SER A 189 -22.42 -6.66 -8.82
CA SER A 189 -22.39 -6.56 -7.37
C SER A 189 -21.27 -5.65 -6.88
N LEU A 190 -21.50 -5.02 -5.73
CA LEU A 190 -20.46 -4.39 -4.92
C LEU A 190 -20.24 -5.26 -3.67
N SER A 191 -18.99 -5.61 -3.40
CA SER A 191 -18.60 -6.50 -2.31
C SER A 191 -17.63 -5.82 -1.37
N PHE A 192 -17.87 -5.95 -0.06
CA PHE A 192 -16.96 -5.55 1.01
C PHE A 192 -16.51 -6.82 1.75
N ARG A 193 -15.30 -7.30 1.43
CA ARG A 193 -14.69 -8.47 2.08
C ARG A 193 -13.82 -8.04 3.24
N VAL A 194 -14.20 -8.42 4.44
CA VAL A 194 -13.49 -8.17 5.70
C VAL A 194 -12.62 -9.38 6.02
N GLN A 195 -11.38 -9.17 6.43
CA GLN A 195 -10.49 -10.22 6.93
C GLN A 195 -9.71 -9.75 8.17
N ALA A 196 -9.60 -10.61 9.18
CA ALA A 196 -8.88 -10.33 10.42
C ALA A 196 -7.64 -11.24 10.57
N PHE A 197 -6.65 -10.80 11.35
CA PHE A 197 -5.37 -11.49 11.47
C PHE A 197 -4.98 -11.73 12.93
N SER A 198 -4.47 -12.92 13.24
CA SER A 198 -4.03 -13.30 14.60
C SER A 198 -2.54 -13.04 14.87
N ARG A 199 -1.79 -12.60 13.86
CA ARG A 199 -0.36 -12.27 13.89
C ARG A 199 0.01 -11.39 12.70
N SER A 200 1.25 -10.89 12.68
CA SER A 200 1.78 -10.12 11.55
C SER A 200 2.05 -10.96 10.29
N GLY A 201 1.91 -10.35 9.11
CA GLY A 201 2.10 -11.01 7.81
C GLY A 201 1.73 -10.16 6.60
N ARG A 202 1.71 -10.78 5.41
CA ARG A 202 1.24 -10.16 4.15
C ARG A 202 0.33 -11.12 3.38
N PRO A 203 -0.71 -10.64 2.70
CA PRO A 203 -1.45 -11.42 1.72
C PRO A 203 -0.56 -11.93 0.56
N ALA A 204 -1.01 -12.99 -0.10
CA ALA A 204 -0.45 -13.44 -1.37
C ALA A 204 -0.80 -12.48 -2.52
N GLN A 205 -2.01 -11.90 -2.51
CA GLN A 205 -2.51 -11.03 -3.57
C GLN A 205 -2.11 -9.55 -3.36
N PRO A 206 -1.79 -8.82 -4.44
CA PRO A 206 -1.62 -7.36 -4.43
C PRO A 206 -2.82 -6.62 -3.81
N PRO A 207 -2.61 -5.51 -3.08
CA PRO A 207 -1.34 -4.79 -2.87
C PRO A 207 -0.51 -5.27 -1.66
N ARG A 208 -0.67 -6.52 -1.20
CA ARG A 208 0.18 -7.20 -0.18
C ARG A 208 0.54 -6.34 1.05
N LEU A 209 -0.44 -5.58 1.55
CA LEU A 209 -0.30 -4.70 2.72
C LEU A 209 0.20 -5.50 3.93
N LEU A 210 1.10 -4.90 4.72
CA LEU A 210 1.63 -5.49 5.95
C LEU A 210 0.56 -5.43 7.05
N HIS A 211 -0.06 -6.56 7.39
CA HIS A 211 -0.97 -6.62 8.53
C HIS A 211 -0.21 -7.00 9.81
N THR A 212 -0.78 -6.59 10.94
CA THR A 212 -0.44 -7.03 12.31
C THR A 212 -1.68 -7.63 12.97
N ALA A 213 -1.55 -8.23 14.16
CA ALA A 213 -2.72 -8.70 14.90
C ALA A 213 -3.67 -7.56 15.31
N ASP A 214 -3.18 -6.32 15.33
CA ASP A 214 -3.97 -5.11 15.61
C ASP A 214 -4.80 -4.60 14.43
N THR A 215 -4.85 -5.34 13.30
CA THR A 215 -5.50 -4.89 12.06
C THR A 215 -6.57 -5.85 11.53
N CYS A 216 -7.57 -5.26 10.84
CA CYS A 216 -8.37 -5.94 9.83
C CYS A 216 -8.03 -5.37 8.45
N GLN A 217 -8.08 -6.21 7.41
CA GLN A 217 -8.10 -5.77 6.02
C GLN A 217 -9.54 -5.69 5.53
N LEU A 218 -9.83 -4.64 4.77
CA LEU A 218 -11.00 -4.54 3.92
C LEU A 218 -10.56 -4.55 2.46
N GLU A 219 -11.15 -5.45 1.68
CA GLU A 219 -11.10 -5.46 0.22
C GLU A 219 -12.48 -5.02 -0.30
N VAL A 220 -12.52 -4.00 -1.15
CA VAL A 220 -13.76 -3.56 -1.82
C VAL A 220 -13.65 -3.91 -3.30
N ALA A 221 -14.64 -4.65 -3.81
CA ALA A 221 -14.67 -5.09 -5.20
C ALA A 221 -16.00 -4.74 -5.88
N LEU A 222 -15.95 -4.03 -7.01
CA LEU A 222 -17.07 -3.83 -7.92
C LEU A 222 -16.90 -4.79 -9.11
N VAL A 223 -17.91 -5.63 -9.38
CA VAL A 223 -17.82 -6.70 -10.38
C VAL A 223 -19.12 -6.78 -11.18
N GLY A 224 -19.02 -6.80 -12.52
CA GLY A 224 -20.12 -7.10 -13.44
C GLY A 224 -21.20 -6.02 -13.60
N ALA A 225 -21.06 -4.88 -12.94
CA ALA A 225 -21.99 -3.76 -13.09
C ALA A 225 -21.75 -3.05 -14.44
N SER A 226 -22.81 -2.79 -15.21
CA SER A 226 -22.70 -2.09 -16.49
C SER A 226 -22.54 -0.57 -16.25
N PRO A 227 -21.49 0.08 -16.81
CA PRO A 227 -21.27 1.50 -16.63
C PRO A 227 -22.27 2.35 -17.43
N GLN A 228 -22.55 3.56 -16.94
CA GLN A 228 -23.42 4.55 -17.57
C GLN A 228 -22.77 5.24 -18.79
N GLY A 229 -21.44 5.20 -18.91
CA GLY A 229 -20.70 5.75 -20.04
C GLY A 229 -19.43 4.99 -20.41
N ASN A 230 -18.96 5.18 -21.66
CA ASN A 230 -17.88 4.42 -22.27
C ASN A 230 -16.51 4.55 -21.56
N ARG A 231 -16.27 5.64 -20.81
CA ARG A 231 -15.07 5.82 -19.97
C ARG A 231 -15.46 6.25 -18.55
N SER A 232 -16.18 5.36 -17.88
CA SER A 232 -16.65 5.60 -16.51
C SER A 232 -15.57 5.29 -15.48
N LEU A 233 -15.18 6.31 -14.72
CA LEU A 233 -14.31 6.17 -13.54
C LEU A 233 -15.19 6.03 -12.31
N PHE A 234 -14.93 5.01 -11.49
CA PHE A 234 -15.68 4.77 -10.26
C PHE A 234 -14.98 5.37 -9.03
N GLY A 235 -15.74 5.59 -7.97
CA GLY A 235 -15.22 6.10 -6.70
C GLY A 235 -16.09 5.76 -5.51
N LEU A 236 -15.57 5.94 -4.30
CA LEU A 236 -16.28 5.71 -3.04
C LEU A 236 -16.24 6.97 -2.17
N GLU A 237 -17.40 7.34 -1.62
CA GLU A 237 -17.51 8.30 -0.53
C GLU A 237 -17.26 7.56 0.79
N VAL A 238 -16.21 7.99 1.50
CA VAL A 238 -15.80 7.42 2.78
C VAL A 238 -15.95 8.51 3.84
N ALA A 239 -16.82 8.27 4.81
CA ALA A 239 -17.05 9.16 5.94
C ALA A 239 -16.53 8.52 7.23
N THR A 240 -15.96 9.34 8.12
CA THR A 240 -15.55 8.91 9.46
C THR A 240 -16.01 9.88 10.54
N LEU A 241 -16.16 9.38 11.77
CA LEU A 241 -16.38 10.21 12.95
C LEU A 241 -15.06 10.90 13.34
N GLY A 242 -15.05 12.23 13.34
CA GLY A 242 -13.92 13.05 13.77
C GLY A 242 -13.83 13.13 15.30
N GLN A 243 -12.62 13.17 15.84
CA GLN A 243 -12.37 13.26 17.29
C GLN A 243 -12.27 14.70 17.81
N GLY A 244 -12.35 15.70 16.93
CA GLY A 244 -12.23 17.13 17.25
C GLY A 244 -13.05 18.02 16.29
N PRO A 245 -12.81 19.34 16.30
CA PRO A 245 -13.46 20.26 15.36
C PRO A 245 -12.90 20.13 13.93
N ASP A 246 -11.62 19.80 13.81
CA ASP A 246 -10.91 19.66 12.54
C ASP A 246 -10.90 18.20 12.05
N CYS A 247 -10.82 18.03 10.73
CA CYS A 247 -10.70 16.71 10.11
C CYS A 247 -9.23 16.27 9.98
N PRO A 248 -8.93 14.98 10.22
CA PRO A 248 -7.57 14.47 10.05
C PRO A 248 -7.14 14.50 8.58
N SER A 249 -5.86 14.82 8.34
CA SER A 249 -5.26 14.79 7.01
C SER A 249 -4.75 13.39 6.65
N VAL A 250 -4.88 12.99 5.38
CA VAL A 250 -4.13 11.84 4.85
C VAL A 250 -2.64 12.19 4.83
N GLN A 251 -1.83 11.36 5.47
CA GLN A 251 -0.38 11.39 5.42
C GLN A 251 0.11 10.48 4.30
N GLU A 252 1.13 10.90 3.56
CA GLU A 252 1.79 10.10 2.54
C GLU A 252 3.16 9.65 3.06
N GLN A 253 3.41 8.34 3.02
CA GLN A 253 4.71 7.74 3.33
C GLN A 253 5.32 7.20 2.04
N HIS A 254 6.60 7.50 1.82
CA HIS A 254 7.36 6.99 0.67
C HIS A 254 8.27 5.82 1.10
N SER A 255 8.24 4.76 0.29
CA SER A 255 9.20 3.66 0.32
C SER A 255 10.22 3.85 -0.82
N ILE A 256 11.44 3.35 -0.65
CA ILE A 256 12.41 3.19 -1.76
C ILE A 256 12.27 1.84 -2.48
N ASP A 257 11.39 0.98 -1.98
CA ASP A 257 11.21 -0.42 -2.36
C ASP A 257 9.75 -0.71 -2.74
N ASP A 258 9.55 -1.38 -3.87
CA ASP A 258 8.25 -1.79 -4.43
C ASP A 258 8.04 -3.32 -4.46
N GLU A 259 8.88 -4.14 -3.78
CA GLU A 259 8.82 -5.62 -3.72
C GLU A 259 7.39 -6.17 -3.50
N TYR A 260 6.59 -5.47 -2.68
CA TYR A 260 5.24 -5.88 -2.32
C TYR A 260 4.13 -5.31 -3.22
N THR A 261 4.40 -4.29 -4.03
CA THR A 261 3.46 -3.71 -5.00
C THR A 261 4.22 -2.98 -6.11
N PRO A 262 4.56 -3.65 -7.22
CA PRO A 262 5.42 -3.10 -8.25
C PRO A 262 4.96 -1.75 -8.80
N ALA A 263 5.92 -0.82 -8.91
CA ALA A 263 5.77 0.60 -9.26
C ALA A 263 4.94 1.46 -8.29
N VAL A 264 4.63 1.00 -7.06
CA VAL A 264 3.86 1.77 -6.07
C VAL A 264 4.68 2.03 -4.80
N PHE A 265 5.53 3.05 -4.87
CA PHE A 265 6.45 3.51 -3.81
C PHE A 265 5.77 4.31 -2.70
N GLN A 266 4.43 4.26 -2.58
CA GLN A 266 3.62 5.10 -1.71
C GLN A 266 2.73 4.25 -0.79
N LEU A 267 2.53 4.75 0.44
CA LEU A 267 1.53 4.26 1.39
C LEU A 267 0.80 5.48 1.97
N HIS A 268 -0.51 5.55 1.78
CA HIS A 268 -1.38 6.57 2.35
C HIS A 268 -1.88 6.10 3.72
N GLN A 269 -1.91 7.02 4.69
CA GLN A 269 -2.28 6.75 6.07
C GLN A 269 -3.19 7.84 6.61
N LEU A 270 -4.33 7.47 7.19
CA LEU A 270 -5.20 8.35 7.97
C LEU A 270 -5.08 7.98 9.45
N LEU A 271 -4.84 8.97 10.31
CA LEU A 271 -4.79 8.82 11.77
C LEU A 271 -5.93 9.62 12.41
N TRP A 272 -6.59 9.09 13.43
CA TRP A 272 -7.72 9.75 14.08
C TRP A 272 -7.32 10.77 15.15
N GLY A 273 -6.16 10.58 15.79
CA GLY A 273 -5.67 11.45 16.87
C GLY A 273 -4.33 10.98 17.45
N SER A 274 -4.14 11.24 18.73
CA SER A 274 -2.95 10.82 19.50
C SER A 274 -2.99 9.32 19.88
N VAL A 275 -1.82 8.72 20.05
CA VAL A 275 -1.65 7.30 20.41
C VAL A 275 -2.27 7.00 21.81
N PRO A 276 -3.03 5.90 22.00
CA PRO A 276 -3.45 4.91 21.00
C PRO A 276 -4.57 5.45 20.09
N THR A 277 -4.24 5.58 18.80
CA THR A 277 -5.16 6.08 17.77
C THR A 277 -5.67 4.95 16.89
N GLY A 278 -6.90 5.07 16.41
CA GLY A 278 -7.32 4.36 15.20
C GLY A 278 -6.52 4.84 14.00
N PHE A 279 -6.32 3.95 13.03
CA PHE A 279 -5.67 4.27 11.77
C PHE A 279 -6.30 3.49 10.61
N VAL A 280 -6.12 4.02 9.40
CA VAL A 280 -6.44 3.36 8.14
C VAL A 280 -5.26 3.57 7.18
N GLN A 281 -4.82 2.51 6.51
CA GLN A 281 -3.70 2.53 5.57
C GLN A 281 -4.08 1.89 4.25
N TRP A 282 -3.66 2.47 3.13
CA TRP A 282 -3.83 1.89 1.80
C TRP A 282 -2.70 2.34 0.88
N ARG A 283 -2.37 1.54 -0.14
CA ARG A 283 -1.55 2.06 -1.25
C ARG A 283 -2.45 2.83 -2.22
N PRO A 284 -1.97 3.89 -2.90
CA PRO A 284 -2.75 4.64 -3.89
C PRO A 284 -2.91 3.88 -5.22
N VAL A 285 -3.29 2.60 -5.15
CA VAL A 285 -3.53 1.71 -6.28
C VAL A 285 -4.80 0.89 -6.09
N ALA A 286 -5.51 0.64 -7.19
CA ALA A 286 -6.58 -0.33 -7.33
C ALA A 286 -6.29 -1.20 -8.57
N PHE A 287 -7.09 -2.24 -8.85
CA PHE A 287 -6.83 -3.16 -9.95
C PHE A 287 -8.06 -3.40 -10.83
N SER A 288 -7.92 -3.29 -12.15
CA SER A 288 -8.99 -3.60 -13.13
C SER A 288 -9.17 -5.10 -13.39
N GLN A 289 -8.37 -5.97 -12.76
CA GLN A 289 -8.41 -7.42 -12.95
C GLN A 289 -8.17 -8.17 -11.63
N LYS A 290 -8.87 -9.29 -11.44
CA LYS A 290 -8.85 -10.10 -10.19
C LYS A 290 -7.46 -10.62 -9.80
N GLN A 291 -6.53 -10.74 -10.74
CA GLN A 291 -5.17 -11.21 -10.46
C GLN A 291 -4.27 -10.12 -9.84
N GLY A 292 -4.65 -8.83 -9.94
CA GLY A 292 -3.88 -7.71 -9.39
C GLY A 292 -2.53 -7.48 -10.08
N SER A 293 -2.39 -7.84 -11.36
CA SER A 293 -1.12 -7.68 -12.08
C SER A 293 -0.78 -6.20 -12.33
N ARG A 294 0.50 -5.89 -12.57
CA ARG A 294 0.99 -4.52 -12.78
C ARG A 294 0.29 -3.81 -13.95
N GLU A 295 -0.08 -4.57 -14.97
CA GLU A 295 -0.75 -4.10 -16.20
C GLU A 295 -2.22 -3.73 -15.93
N SER A 296 -2.80 -4.26 -14.84
CA SER A 296 -4.15 -3.92 -14.36
C SER A 296 -4.17 -2.81 -13.31
N ALA A 297 -3.03 -2.26 -12.93
CA ALA A 297 -2.93 -1.26 -11.87
C ALA A 297 -3.56 0.08 -12.28
N LEU A 298 -4.44 0.59 -11.42
CA LEU A 298 -5.17 1.85 -11.54
C LEU A 298 -4.70 2.79 -10.44
N PRO A 299 -4.44 4.08 -10.68
CA PRO A 299 -4.23 5.04 -9.60
C PRO A 299 -5.48 5.13 -8.72
N CYS A 300 -5.29 5.18 -7.40
CA CYS A 300 -6.33 5.48 -6.42
C CYS A 300 -6.05 6.85 -5.80
N GLN A 301 -6.80 7.86 -6.22
CA GLN A 301 -6.68 9.23 -5.70
C GLN A 301 -7.62 9.44 -4.52
N ALA A 302 -7.14 10.12 -3.48
CA ALA A 302 -7.97 10.58 -2.37
C ALA A 302 -8.18 12.10 -2.45
N SER A 303 -9.40 12.57 -2.19
CA SER A 303 -9.62 13.98 -1.87
C SER A 303 -9.06 14.31 -0.47
N PRO A 304 -8.80 15.60 -0.16
CA PRO A 304 -8.74 16.04 1.23
C PRO A 304 -10.03 15.63 1.99
N LEU A 305 -9.91 15.47 3.30
CA LEU A 305 -11.07 15.28 4.17
C LEU A 305 -11.72 16.65 4.46
N TYR A 306 -13.04 16.72 4.34
CA TYR A 306 -13.82 17.91 4.64
C TYR A 306 -14.86 17.60 5.72
N PRO A 307 -15.17 18.54 6.64
CA PRO A 307 -16.32 18.41 7.53
C PRO A 307 -17.61 18.27 6.72
N ALA A 308 -18.37 17.21 6.95
CA ALA A 308 -19.59 16.89 6.21
C ALA A 308 -20.79 17.80 6.54
N LEU A 309 -20.57 18.90 7.26
CA LEU A 309 -21.55 19.93 7.59
C LEU A 309 -22.23 20.54 6.34
N ALA A 310 -21.58 20.46 5.17
CA ALA A 310 -22.08 21.01 3.92
C ALA A 310 -23.21 20.19 3.25
N TYR A 311 -23.39 18.89 3.58
CA TYR A 311 -24.43 18.05 2.97
C TYR A 311 -24.81 16.84 3.83
N LEU A 312 -26.06 16.40 3.72
CA LEU A 312 -26.55 15.25 4.48
C LEU A 312 -25.89 13.94 4.00
N LEU A 313 -25.11 13.31 4.90
CA LEU A 313 -24.66 11.94 4.76
C LEU A 313 -25.82 10.95 5.02
N PRO A 314 -25.84 9.80 4.33
CA PRO A 314 -26.70 8.68 4.71
C PRO A 314 -26.50 8.29 6.17
N GLN A 315 -27.57 8.29 6.94
CA GLN A 315 -27.55 7.96 8.37
C GLN A 315 -27.21 6.48 8.55
N SER A 316 -26.17 6.16 9.33
CA SER A 316 -25.88 4.79 9.77
C SER A 316 -26.53 4.52 11.15
N PRO A 317 -27.52 3.61 11.24
CA PRO A 317 -28.09 3.20 12.53
C PRO A 317 -27.06 2.64 13.49
N ILE A 318 -26.04 1.94 12.97
CA ILE A 318 -24.96 1.30 13.70
C ILE A 318 -24.06 2.33 14.41
N VAL A 319 -23.63 3.37 13.69
CA VAL A 319 -22.88 4.49 14.30
C VAL A 319 -23.75 5.22 15.33
N ARG A 320 -25.03 5.46 15.01
CA ARG A 320 -25.96 6.09 15.95
C ARG A 320 -26.28 5.22 17.18
N ALA A 321 -26.18 3.90 17.08
CA ALA A 321 -26.46 2.99 18.18
C ALA A 321 -25.37 2.95 19.24
N PHE A 322 -24.13 3.27 18.86
CA PHE A 322 -22.97 3.30 19.76
C PHE A 322 -22.62 4.73 20.23
N PHE A 323 -22.67 5.71 19.32
CA PHE A 323 -22.25 7.10 19.59
C PHE A 323 -23.41 8.10 19.81
N GLY A 324 -24.66 7.66 19.71
CA GLY A 324 -25.83 8.54 19.77
C GLY A 324 -25.96 9.44 18.55
N SER A 325 -26.46 10.66 18.73
CA SER A 325 -26.57 11.63 17.63
C SER A 325 -25.25 12.38 17.44
N GLN A 326 -24.59 12.18 16.30
CA GLN A 326 -23.31 12.80 15.97
C GLN A 326 -23.40 13.62 14.68
N ASN A 327 -22.78 14.80 14.69
CA ASN A 327 -22.69 15.70 13.52
C ASN A 327 -21.25 15.83 12.98
N ASN A 328 -20.24 15.44 13.78
CA ASN A 328 -18.83 15.66 13.50
C ASN A 328 -18.27 14.57 12.55
N PHE A 329 -18.82 14.48 11.34
CA PHE A 329 -18.30 13.58 10.32
C PHE A 329 -17.32 14.29 9.39
N CYS A 330 -16.25 13.59 9.04
CA CYS A 330 -15.25 13.99 8.06
C CYS A 330 -15.35 13.07 6.85
N ALA A 331 -15.57 13.61 5.65
CA ALA A 331 -15.77 12.84 4.43
C ALA A 331 -14.66 13.12 3.41
N PHE A 332 -14.23 12.06 2.71
CA PHE A 332 -13.35 12.12 1.56
C PHE A 332 -13.81 11.16 0.47
N ASN A 333 -13.41 11.46 -0.76
CA ASN A 333 -13.71 10.64 -1.92
C ASN A 333 -12.44 9.91 -2.36
N LEU A 334 -12.57 8.60 -2.57
CA LEU A 334 -11.59 7.79 -3.32
C LEU A 334 -12.07 7.68 -4.76
N THR A 335 -11.19 7.87 -5.74
CA THR A 335 -11.50 7.71 -7.17
C THR A 335 -10.44 6.89 -7.88
N PHE A 336 -10.88 5.93 -8.69
CA PHE A 336 -10.04 4.85 -9.22
C PHE A 336 -9.90 4.94 -10.75
N GLY A 337 -8.67 4.89 -11.24
CA GLY A 337 -8.33 4.98 -12.66
C GLY A 337 -8.01 6.40 -13.14
N ALA A 338 -7.73 6.51 -14.44
CA ALA A 338 -7.48 7.76 -15.15
C ALA A 338 -8.21 7.73 -16.51
N SER A 339 -8.35 8.87 -17.20
CA SER A 339 -9.11 8.96 -18.46
C SER A 339 -8.51 8.17 -19.65
N THR A 340 -7.30 7.61 -19.48
CA THR A 340 -6.58 6.73 -20.42
C THR A 340 -5.77 5.68 -19.67
N GLY A 341 -5.53 4.52 -20.28
CA GLY A 341 -4.83 3.39 -19.69
C GLY A 341 -5.81 2.25 -19.36
N PRO A 342 -5.42 1.30 -18.47
CA PRO A 342 -6.37 0.32 -17.94
C PRO A 342 -7.50 1.02 -17.17
N GLY A 343 -8.65 0.35 -17.08
CA GLY A 343 -9.82 0.85 -16.36
C GLY A 343 -10.91 -0.19 -16.16
N TYR A 344 -11.98 0.20 -15.46
CA TYR A 344 -13.09 -0.72 -15.15
C TYR A 344 -13.72 -1.35 -16.41
N TRP A 345 -13.75 -0.59 -17.51
CA TRP A 345 -14.28 -1.01 -18.81
C TRP A 345 -13.57 -2.23 -19.43
N ASP A 346 -12.34 -2.56 -19.00
CA ASP A 346 -11.56 -3.67 -19.59
C ASP A 346 -12.18 -5.04 -19.29
N GLN A 347 -12.66 -5.25 -18.05
CA GLN A 347 -13.19 -6.54 -17.57
C GLN A 347 -14.46 -6.40 -16.71
N HIS A 348 -15.00 -5.20 -16.55
CA HIS A 348 -16.08 -4.88 -15.59
C HIS A 348 -15.70 -5.33 -14.16
N TYR A 349 -14.45 -5.12 -13.80
CA TYR A 349 -13.87 -5.45 -12.50
C TYR A 349 -13.06 -4.27 -11.97
N LEU A 350 -13.17 -4.02 -10.67
CA LEU A 350 -12.35 -3.08 -9.91
C LEU A 350 -12.20 -3.66 -8.50
N SER A 351 -10.97 -3.83 -8.01
CA SER A 351 -10.71 -4.09 -6.58
C SER A 351 -9.75 -3.06 -5.98
N TRP A 352 -10.01 -2.71 -4.73
CA TRP A 352 -9.17 -1.85 -3.90
C TRP A 352 -9.05 -2.46 -2.49
N SER A 353 -7.99 -2.14 -1.75
CA SER A 353 -7.78 -2.67 -0.39
C SER A 353 -7.19 -1.63 0.55
N MET A 354 -7.66 -1.68 1.80
CA MET A 354 -7.15 -0.91 2.93
C MET A 354 -7.01 -1.79 4.17
N LEU A 355 -6.08 -1.44 5.04
CA LEU A 355 -6.06 -1.88 6.44
C LEU A 355 -6.80 -0.85 7.30
N LEU A 356 -7.41 -1.34 8.36
CA LEU A 356 -7.91 -0.55 9.49
C LEU A 356 -7.38 -1.17 10.79
N GLY A 357 -7.05 -0.35 11.78
CA GLY A 357 -6.51 -0.84 13.04
C GLY A 357 -6.60 0.20 14.17
N VAL A 358 -6.14 -0.19 15.36
CA VAL A 358 -5.98 0.72 16.50
C VAL A 358 -4.66 0.42 17.19
N GLY A 359 -3.84 1.44 17.44
CA GLY A 359 -2.48 1.32 17.99
C GLY A 359 -1.43 1.90 17.05
N THR A 360 -0.28 1.24 16.95
CA THR A 360 0.81 1.62 16.03
C THR A 360 0.48 1.11 14.62
N PRO A 361 0.44 1.97 13.59
CA PRO A 361 0.25 1.53 12.21
C PRO A 361 1.42 0.63 11.74
N PRO A 362 1.17 -0.44 10.96
CA PRO A 362 2.22 -1.21 10.32
C PRO A 362 3.14 -0.34 9.45
N VAL A 363 4.45 -0.62 9.49
CA VAL A 363 5.47 0.09 8.69
C VAL A 363 6.23 -0.93 7.85
N ASP A 364 6.33 -0.70 6.54
CA ASP A 364 7.14 -1.53 5.65
C ASP A 364 8.64 -1.34 5.98
N ALA A 365 9.34 -2.45 6.22
CA ALA A 365 10.80 -2.49 6.29
C ALA A 365 11.37 -3.14 5.02
N LEU A 366 12.57 -2.73 4.61
CA LEU A 366 13.29 -3.32 3.48
C LEU A 366 13.54 -4.82 3.73
N SER A 367 13.32 -5.64 2.69
CA SER A 367 13.51 -7.09 2.84
C SER A 367 14.98 -7.45 3.06
N PRO A 368 15.29 -8.60 3.69
CA PRO A 368 16.67 -9.08 3.81
C PRO A 368 17.38 -9.26 2.46
N LEU A 369 16.63 -9.49 1.38
CA LEU A 369 17.15 -9.54 0.01
C LEU A 369 17.58 -8.15 -0.48
N VAL A 370 16.70 -7.14 -0.35
CA VAL A 370 17.01 -5.75 -0.73
C VAL A 370 18.17 -5.20 0.11
N LEU A 371 18.17 -5.46 1.42
CA LEU A 371 19.29 -5.11 2.31
C LEU A 371 20.60 -5.80 1.90
N GLY A 372 20.55 -7.07 1.51
CA GLY A 372 21.71 -7.80 1.00
C GLY A 372 22.26 -7.22 -0.31
N ILE A 373 21.38 -6.89 -1.26
CA ILE A 373 21.75 -6.25 -2.53
C ILE A 373 22.40 -4.89 -2.26
N MET A 374 21.79 -4.05 -1.41
CA MET A 374 22.33 -2.73 -1.04
C MET A 374 23.69 -2.84 -0.32
N ALA A 375 23.84 -3.81 0.59
CA ALA A 375 25.10 -4.05 1.30
C ALA A 375 26.24 -4.46 0.35
N VAL A 376 25.97 -5.29 -0.66
CA VAL A 376 26.97 -5.66 -1.67
C VAL A 376 27.25 -4.49 -2.63
N ALA A 377 26.20 -3.88 -3.19
CA ALA A 377 26.30 -2.87 -4.24
C ALA A 377 26.93 -1.54 -3.76
N LEU A 378 26.71 -1.14 -2.51
CA LEU A 378 27.32 0.05 -1.92
C LEU A 378 28.58 -0.29 -1.11
N GLY A 379 28.60 -1.44 -0.42
CA GLY A 379 29.71 -1.86 0.43
C GLY A 379 30.98 -2.20 -0.35
N ALA A 380 30.89 -2.88 -1.49
CA ALA A 380 32.08 -3.23 -2.27
C ALA A 380 32.79 -1.99 -2.86
N PRO A 381 32.10 -1.02 -3.51
CA PRO A 381 32.73 0.25 -3.91
C PRO A 381 33.24 1.06 -2.72
N GLY A 382 32.50 1.10 -1.60
CA GLY A 382 32.92 1.78 -0.37
C GLY A 382 34.24 1.22 0.19
N LEU A 383 34.36 -0.10 0.26
CA LEU A 383 35.59 -0.78 0.69
C LEU A 383 36.75 -0.55 -0.29
N MET A 384 36.51 -0.54 -1.60
CA MET A 384 37.55 -0.21 -2.59
C MET A 384 38.04 1.23 -2.46
N LEU A 385 37.14 2.20 -2.23
CA LEU A 385 37.49 3.60 -2.00
C LEU A 385 38.27 3.79 -0.68
N LEU A 386 37.86 3.11 0.40
CA LEU A 386 38.58 3.14 1.67
C LEU A 386 39.97 2.50 1.57
N ALA A 387 40.10 1.36 0.90
CA ALA A 387 41.37 0.69 0.68
C ALA A 387 42.31 1.53 -0.20
N GLY A 388 41.79 2.12 -1.29
CA GLY A 388 42.55 3.02 -2.16
C GLY A 388 43.00 4.30 -1.43
N GLY A 389 42.11 4.93 -0.66
CA GLY A 389 42.43 6.10 0.16
C GLY A 389 43.50 5.80 1.22
N LEU A 390 43.38 4.67 1.92
CA LEU A 390 44.38 4.23 2.89
C LEU A 390 45.73 3.93 2.21
N PHE A 391 45.74 3.28 1.05
CA PHE A 391 46.95 3.02 0.27
C PHE A 391 47.66 4.32 -0.14
N LEU A 392 46.92 5.33 -0.61
CA LEU A 392 47.47 6.64 -0.96
C LEU A 392 48.05 7.38 0.27
N LEU A 393 47.34 7.38 1.39
CA LEU A 393 47.78 8.03 2.63
C LEU A 393 49.04 7.36 3.24
N LEU A 394 49.13 6.03 3.17
CA LEU A 394 50.32 5.29 3.61
C LEU A 394 51.49 5.41 2.62
N GLY A 395 51.20 5.42 1.31
CA GLY A 395 52.19 5.59 0.26
C GLY A 395 52.91 6.94 0.34
N HIS A 396 52.15 8.03 0.56
CA HIS A 396 52.71 9.39 0.61
C HIS A 396 53.69 9.60 1.77
N LYS A 397 53.52 8.90 2.91
CA LYS A 397 54.50 8.92 4.00
C LYS A 397 55.85 8.30 3.62
N ARG A 398 55.86 7.24 2.79
CA ARG A 398 57.09 6.53 2.41
C ARG A 398 58.02 7.33 1.50
N THR A 399 57.45 8.14 0.61
CA THR A 399 58.20 9.00 -0.31
C THR A 399 58.82 10.24 0.36
N SER A 400 58.42 10.58 1.60
CA SER A 400 59.01 11.70 2.34
C SER A 400 60.36 11.37 3.00
N GLU A 401 60.72 10.10 3.13
CA GLU A 401 61.98 9.64 3.76
C GLU A 401 63.05 9.22 2.74
N THR A 402 62.75 9.29 1.43
CA THR A 402 63.63 8.77 0.36
C THR A 402 63.95 9.83 -0.69
N ASN A 403 64.73 10.84 -0.28
CA ASN A 403 65.48 11.67 -1.23
C ASN A 403 66.81 12.15 -0.63
N LEU A 404 67.79 12.39 -1.50
CA LEU A 404 69.10 12.99 -1.20
C LEU A 404 70.01 12.19 -0.23
N ASN A 405 70.49 11.04 -0.70
CA ASN A 405 71.90 10.70 -0.51
C ASN A 405 72.45 9.85 -1.67
N PHE A 406 73.76 10.01 -1.92
CA PHE A 406 74.59 9.35 -2.94
C PHE A 406 74.35 9.63 -4.44
N LEU A 407 75.34 10.32 -5.04
CA LEU A 407 75.75 10.18 -6.44
C LEU A 407 76.57 8.88 -6.60
N GLY A 408 76.54 8.24 -7.78
CA GLY A 408 77.42 7.08 -8.05
C GLY A 408 77.21 6.40 -9.41
N THR A 409 77.99 6.80 -10.42
CA THR A 409 78.01 6.25 -11.81
C THR A 409 79.30 5.47 -12.08
N PRO A 410 79.50 4.81 -13.25
CA PRO A 410 78.67 3.80 -13.94
C PRO A 410 79.52 2.57 -14.39
N ARG A 411 78.97 1.58 -15.12
CA ARG A 411 79.79 0.67 -15.98
C ARG A 411 79.02 0.04 -17.15
N TRP A 412 79.75 -0.33 -18.22
CA TRP A 412 79.26 -0.90 -19.49
C TRP A 412 80.06 -2.16 -19.91
N SER A 413 79.37 -3.17 -20.46
CA SER A 413 79.90 -4.26 -21.35
C SER A 413 78.71 -5.20 -21.73
N PHE A 414 78.26 -5.51 -22.97
CA PHE A 414 78.78 -5.79 -24.33
C PHE A 414 79.01 -7.29 -24.70
N LEU A 415 78.28 -7.78 -25.72
CA LEU A 415 78.59 -8.93 -26.64
C LEU A 415 78.61 -10.36 -26.00
N HIS A 416 78.50 -11.54 -26.65
CA HIS A 416 78.31 -12.07 -28.04
C HIS A 416 78.02 -13.62 -27.93
N THR A 417 77.46 -14.47 -28.82
CA THR A 417 76.75 -14.48 -30.15
C THR A 417 76.05 -15.87 -30.34
N LEU A 418 75.50 -16.19 -31.55
CA LEU A 418 75.13 -17.50 -32.15
C LEU A 418 73.76 -18.14 -31.74
N GLY A 419 72.91 -18.63 -32.66
CA GLY A 419 72.88 -18.57 -34.15
C GLY A 419 71.46 -18.97 -34.68
N ARG A 420 70.93 -18.35 -35.75
CA ARG A 420 70.95 -18.73 -37.20
C ARG A 420 70.14 -20.00 -37.55
N ASP A 421 69.43 -20.16 -38.68
CA ASP A 421 69.05 -19.34 -39.88
C ASP A 421 67.94 -20.16 -40.64
N GLU A 422 67.11 -19.72 -41.62
CA GLU A 422 66.70 -18.42 -42.20
C GLU A 422 65.30 -18.60 -42.91
N GLY A 423 64.78 -17.59 -43.64
CA GLY A 423 63.73 -17.75 -44.69
C GLY A 423 62.28 -17.36 -44.29
N GLN A 424 61.76 -16.16 -44.55
CA GLN A 424 61.46 -15.42 -45.82
C GLN A 424 60.15 -15.82 -46.54
N GLY A 425 59.33 -14.82 -46.92
CA GLY A 425 58.12 -14.96 -47.75
C GLY A 425 57.07 -13.85 -47.56
N GLU A 426 57.13 -12.77 -48.35
CA GLU A 426 56.12 -11.68 -48.35
C GLU A 426 54.97 -11.93 -49.34
N CYS A 427 53.75 -11.37 -49.09
CA CYS A 427 53.14 -10.32 -49.95
C CYS A 427 51.61 -10.10 -49.81
N TRP A 428 51.24 -8.81 -49.68
CA TRP A 428 50.08 -8.10 -50.26
C TRP A 428 48.59 -8.57 -50.18
N ARG A 429 47.84 -7.81 -49.35
CA ARG A 429 46.71 -6.89 -49.70
C ARG A 429 45.31 -7.40 -50.13
N LYS A 430 44.30 -6.64 -49.65
CA LYS A 430 42.90 -6.40 -50.12
C LYS A 430 41.76 -7.34 -49.68
N GLY A 431 40.80 -6.74 -48.96
CA GLY A 431 39.41 -6.63 -49.47
C GLY A 431 38.32 -7.52 -48.82
N PRO A 432 37.22 -6.93 -48.28
CA PRO A 432 36.02 -7.65 -47.84
C PRO A 432 34.92 -7.60 -48.94
N PRO A 433 33.70 -8.20 -48.81
CA PRO A 433 32.65 -7.67 -47.91
C PRO A 433 31.63 -8.68 -47.32
N GLY A 434 30.82 -8.20 -46.37
CA GLY A 434 29.36 -8.47 -46.33
C GLY A 434 28.84 -9.74 -45.66
N ILE A 435 27.99 -9.57 -44.64
CA ILE A 435 27.01 -10.57 -44.18
C ILE A 435 25.63 -9.89 -44.12
N ALA A 436 24.60 -10.60 -44.60
CA ALA A 436 23.20 -10.15 -44.66
C ALA A 436 22.29 -11.11 -43.82
N PRO A 437 21.04 -10.74 -43.49
CA PRO A 437 20.32 -11.30 -42.34
C PRO A 437 19.59 -12.63 -42.59
N LEU A 438 19.27 -13.32 -41.49
CA LEU A 438 18.41 -14.51 -41.43
C LEU A 438 16.92 -14.13 -41.22
N PRO A 439 15.96 -14.83 -41.86
CA PRO A 439 14.53 -14.56 -41.72
C PRO A 439 13.82 -15.38 -40.62
N LEU A 440 12.59 -14.97 -40.26
CA LEU A 440 11.69 -15.70 -39.35
C LEU A 440 11.07 -16.94 -40.02
N LEU A 441 10.67 -17.94 -39.22
CA LEU A 441 9.79 -19.02 -39.66
C LEU A 441 8.87 -19.57 -38.54
N SER A 442 7.57 -19.31 -38.66
CA SER A 442 6.43 -20.05 -38.07
C SER A 442 5.12 -19.50 -38.68
N PRO A 443 3.95 -20.17 -38.58
CA PRO A 443 3.66 -21.51 -38.07
C PRO A 443 3.12 -22.46 -39.17
N PHE A 444 2.62 -23.64 -38.80
CA PHE A 444 1.83 -24.53 -39.66
C PHE A 444 0.53 -24.97 -38.95
N ALA A 445 -0.55 -25.25 -39.69
CA ALA A 445 -1.88 -25.49 -39.13
C ALA A 445 -2.70 -26.59 -39.85
N SER A 446 -3.54 -27.27 -39.05
CA SER A 446 -4.81 -27.96 -39.37
C SER A 446 -4.96 -28.86 -40.60
N ASN A 447 -5.15 -30.17 -40.37
CA ASN A 447 -6.34 -30.96 -40.77
C ASN A 447 -6.21 -32.40 -40.21
N GLY A 448 -7.26 -33.17 -39.90
CA GLY A 448 -8.70 -32.87 -39.86
C GLY A 448 -9.55 -34.13 -39.52
N THR A 449 -10.72 -33.94 -38.91
CA THR A 449 -11.91 -34.85 -38.84
C THR A 449 -11.74 -36.39 -38.79
N GLN A 450 -12.24 -37.03 -37.71
CA GLN A 450 -13.51 -37.79 -37.72
C GLN A 450 -13.90 -38.34 -36.32
N ARG A 451 -15.20 -38.56 -36.07
CA ARG A 451 -15.73 -39.46 -35.02
C ARG A 451 -16.12 -40.81 -35.63
N PRO A 452 -16.35 -41.86 -34.83
CA PRO A 452 -17.75 -42.18 -34.55
C PRO A 452 -18.04 -42.53 -33.07
N LYS A 453 -19.33 -42.42 -32.69
CA LYS A 453 -19.90 -42.55 -31.34
C LYS A 453 -19.50 -41.38 -30.43
#